data_AF-A0AAI9C438-F1
#
_entry.id   AF-A0AAI9C438-F1
#
_cell.length_a   1.000
_cell.length_b   1.000
_cell.length_c   1.000
_cell.angle_alpha   90.00
_cell.angle_beta   90.00
_cell.angle_gamma   90.00
#
_symmetry.space_group_name_H-M   'P 1'
#
loop_
_entity.id
_entity.type
_entity.pdbx_description
1 polymer ?
#
loop_
_entity_poly.entity_id
_entity_poly.type
_entity_poly.pdbx_seq_one_letter_code
_entity_poly.pdbx_strand_id
1 'polypeptide(L)'
;MDIRFMVGTTPVTLSRHWFTGAMLLQSATEKVWVQHPLHPGTHFSFSLVQSWLRHIAGHEVLVERTRPLLFAGFRPQRLRVLVDGVQVAEQEGM
;
A
#
# COMPACT_ATOMS: atom_id res chain seq x y z
N MET A 1 3.29 0.29 -10.11
CA MET A 1 1.97 0.93 -9.95
C MET A 1 2.16 2.04 -8.94
N ASP A 2 1.72 3.25 -9.26
CA ASP A 2 1.90 4.42 -8.41
C ASP A 2 0.54 5.07 -8.13
N ILE A 3 0.20 5.24 -6.85
CA ILE A 3 -1.00 5.96 -6.39
C ILE A 3 -0.56 7.29 -5.82
N ARG A 4 -1.09 8.39 -6.33
CA ARG A 4 -0.88 9.73 -5.79
C ARG A 4 -2.08 10.15 -4.97
N PHE A 5 -1.84 10.64 -3.77
CA PHE A 5 -2.89 11.09 -2.86
C PHE A 5 -2.36 12.23 -1.99
N MET A 6 -3.28 12.93 -1.32
CA MET A 6 -2.94 14.02 -0.41
C MET A 6 -3.00 13.53 1.03
N VAL A 7 -2.00 13.91 1.82
CA VAL A 7 -1.95 13.71 3.27
C VAL A 7 -1.94 15.10 3.90
N GLY A 8 -3.10 15.54 4.38
CA GLY A 8 -3.32 16.95 4.75
C GLY A 8 -3.07 17.86 3.53
N THR A 9 -2.01 18.65 3.57
CA THR A 9 -1.56 19.54 2.47
C THR A 9 -0.38 18.99 1.67
N THR A 10 0.15 17.82 2.03
CA THR A 10 1.37 17.26 1.42
C THR A 10 1.02 16.21 0.36
N PRO A 11 1.52 16.33 -0.87
CA PRO A 11 1.36 15.29 -1.88
C PRO A 11 2.24 14.08 -1.54
N VAL A 12 1.63 12.90 -1.47
CA VAL A 12 2.31 11.63 -1.20
C VAL A 12 2.03 10.66 -2.35
N THR A 13 3.07 9.90 -2.70
CA THR A 13 2.99 8.83 -3.71
C THR A 13 3.27 7.50 -3.05
N LEU A 14 2.35 6.55 -3.21
CA LEU A 14 2.56 5.14 -2.89
C LEU A 14 2.99 4.42 -4.17
N SER A 15 4.25 4.01 -4.20
CA SER A 15 4.83 3.22 -5.29
C SER A 15 4.90 1.76 -4.91
N ARG A 16 4.33 0.91 -5.76
CA ARG A 16 4.41 -0.55 -5.65
C ARG A 16 5.16 -1.13 -6.83
N HIS A 17 6.21 -1.90 -6.53
CA HIS A 17 6.93 -2.67 -7.53
C HIS A 17 6.17 -3.96 -7.85
N TRP A 18 5.88 -4.19 -9.13
CA TRP A 18 5.05 -5.32 -9.57
C TRP A 18 5.75 -6.67 -9.37
N PHE A 19 7.06 -6.74 -9.64
CA PHE A 19 7.84 -7.99 -9.55
C PHE A 19 8.17 -8.43 -8.11
N THR A 20 8.66 -7.51 -7.27
CA THR A 20 9.10 -7.84 -5.90
C THR A 20 8.01 -7.65 -4.84
N GLY A 21 6.87 -7.05 -5.20
CA GLY A 21 5.81 -6.68 -4.26
C GLY A 21 6.18 -5.55 -3.29
N ALA A 22 7.39 -4.99 -3.38
CA ALA A 22 7.86 -3.92 -2.51
C ALA A 22 6.98 -2.67 -2.62
N MET A 23 6.73 -2.02 -1.48
CA MET A 23 5.88 -0.84 -1.40
C MET A 23 6.57 0.27 -0.63
N LEU A 24 6.60 1.46 -1.23
CA LEU A 24 7.25 2.66 -0.72
C LEU A 24 6.25 3.82 -0.71
N LEU A 25 6.15 4.51 0.42
CA LEU A 25 5.53 5.83 0.51
C LEU A 25 6.60 6.89 0.34
N GLN A 26 6.36 7.84 -0.54
CA GLN A 26 7.27 8.95 -0.80
C GLN A 26 6.49 10.26 -0.76
N SER A 27 6.91 11.18 0.11
CA SER A 27 6.53 12.59 0.08
C SER A 27 7.67 13.42 -0.51
N ALA A 28 7.50 14.75 -0.57
CA ALA A 28 8.57 15.66 -0.99
C ALA A 28 9.79 15.61 -0.06
N THR A 29 9.59 15.31 1.23
CA THR A 29 10.60 15.39 2.29
C THR A 29 11.02 14.02 2.83
N GLU A 30 10.18 12.99 2.70
CA GLU A 30 10.36 11.71 3.40
C GLU A 30 10.08 10.50 2.50
N LYS A 31 10.76 9.39 2.79
CA LYS A 31 10.54 8.09 2.15
C LYS A 31 10.40 7.02 3.22
N VAL A 32 9.26 6.33 3.22
CA VAL A 32 8.92 5.33 4.23
C VAL A 32 8.57 4.02 3.55
N TRP A 33 9.27 2.95 3.92
CA TRP A 33 8.93 1.61 3.43
C TRP A 33 7.66 1.10 4.11
N VAL A 34 6.63 0.82 3.30
CA VAL A 34 5.44 0.11 3.77
C VAL A 34 5.77 -1.37 3.89
N GLN A 35 6.37 -1.92 2.83
CA GLN A 35 6.77 -3.31 2.75
C GLN A 35 8.17 -3.43 2.14
N HIS A 36 9.11 -4.00 2.91
CA HIS A 36 10.50 -4.10 2.51
C HIS A 36 10.73 -5.30 1.56
N PRO A 37 11.53 -5.17 0.49
CA PRO A 37 11.79 -6.26 -0.47
C PRO A 37 12.48 -7.48 0.15
N LEU A 38 13.26 -7.29 1.22
CA LEU A 38 14.00 -8.36 1.90
C LEU A 38 13.18 -9.12 2.96
N HIS A 39 11.93 -8.72 3.23
CA HIS A 39 11.08 -9.48 4.14
C HIS A 39 10.43 -10.66 3.40
N PRO A 40 10.56 -11.91 3.89
CA PRO A 40 9.98 -13.07 3.20
C PRO A 40 8.45 -13.02 3.09
N GLY A 41 7.76 -12.37 4.05
CA GLY A 41 6.32 -12.10 4.00
C GLY A 41 5.87 -11.11 2.91
N THR A 42 6.81 -10.50 2.19
CA THR A 42 6.57 -9.69 0.99
C THR A 42 6.28 -10.54 -0.23
N HIS A 43 6.91 -11.72 -0.31
CA HIS A 43 6.85 -12.64 -1.46
C HIS A 43 5.75 -13.68 -1.31
N PHE A 44 5.55 -14.21 -0.09
CA PHE A 44 4.56 -15.23 0.20
C PHE A 44 3.69 -14.81 1.38
N SER A 45 2.40 -14.59 1.12
CA SER A 45 1.40 -14.35 2.16
C SER A 45 0.11 -15.09 1.80
N PHE A 46 -0.33 -15.95 2.72
CA PHE A 46 -1.64 -16.61 2.66
C PHE A 46 -2.75 -15.74 3.29
N SER A 47 -2.40 -14.55 3.78
CA SER A 47 -3.35 -13.61 4.36
C SER A 47 -4.14 -12.90 3.26
N LEU A 48 -5.45 -12.99 3.38
CA LEU A 48 -6.42 -12.38 2.47
C LEU A 48 -6.46 -10.87 2.63
N VAL A 49 -6.24 -10.41 3.85
CA VAL A 49 -6.18 -8.99 4.18
C VAL A 49 -4.84 -8.75 4.84
N GLN A 50 -4.15 -7.72 4.38
CA GLN A 50 -2.93 -7.23 5.00
C GLN A 50 -3.04 -5.73 5.16
N SER A 51 -2.70 -5.25 6.34
CA SER A 51 -2.77 -3.85 6.72
C SER A 51 -1.41 -3.40 7.22
N TRP A 52 -0.97 -2.22 6.77
CA TRP A 52 0.29 -1.62 7.19
C TRP A 52 0.05 -0.18 7.62
N LEU A 53 0.30 0.08 8.90
CA LEU A 53 0.23 1.41 9.49
C LEU A 53 1.60 2.08 9.42
N ARG A 54 1.69 3.27 8.84
CA ARG A 54 2.92 4.06 8.74
C ARG A 54 2.64 5.52 9.04
N HIS A 55 3.65 6.22 9.52
CA HIS A 55 3.57 7.66 9.73
C HIS A 55 4.37 8.36 8.65
N ILE A 56 3.78 9.34 7.97
CA ILE A 56 4.47 10.19 6.98
C ILE A 56 3.85 11.58 6.98
N ALA A 57 4.69 12.62 6.85
CA ALA A 57 4.24 14.02 6.88
C ALA A 57 3.39 14.38 8.13
N GLY A 58 3.66 13.72 9.27
CA GLY A 58 2.96 13.98 10.54
C GLY A 58 1.58 13.33 10.68
N HIS A 59 1.14 12.56 9.70
CA HIS A 59 -0.17 11.88 9.69
C HIS A 59 -0.02 10.36 9.70
N GLU A 60 -1.07 9.69 10.16
CA GLU A 60 -1.16 8.24 10.16
C GLU A 60 -1.71 7.76 8.81
N VAL A 61 -0.96 6.92 8.11
CA VAL A 61 -1.33 6.35 6.82
C VAL A 61 -1.45 4.84 6.94
N LEU A 62 -2.66 4.35 6.74
CA LEU A 62 -2.98 2.93 6.71
C LEU A 62 -3.10 2.48 5.25
N VAL A 63 -2.25 1.54 4.85
CA VAL A 63 -2.34 0.88 3.54
C VAL A 63 -2.93 -0.51 3.77
N GLU A 64 -4.06 -0.80 3.13
CA GLU A 64 -4.72 -2.10 3.19
C GLU A 64 -4.67 -2.77 1.82
N ARG A 65 -4.27 -4.05 1.81
CA ARG A 65 -4.32 -4.92 0.64
C ARG A 65 -5.29 -6.06 0.90
N THR A 66 -6.27 -6.22 0.03
CA THR A 66 -7.23 -7.32 0.06
C THR A 66 -7.09 -8.20 -1.18
N ARG A 67 -6.99 -9.51 -0.94
CA ARG A 67 -6.97 -10.62 -1.90
C ARG A 67 -8.19 -11.51 -1.63
N PRO A 68 -9.04 -11.81 -2.63
CA PRO A 68 -10.19 -12.70 -2.43
C PRO A 68 -9.76 -14.15 -2.17
N LEU A 69 -10.52 -14.85 -1.32
CA LEU A 69 -10.28 -16.21 -0.78
C LEU A 69 -10.27 -17.35 -1.81
N LEU A 70 -10.89 -17.16 -2.96
CA LEU A 70 -11.30 -18.26 -3.83
C LEU A 70 -10.78 -18.02 -5.25
N PHE A 71 -9.93 -18.96 -5.69
CA PHE A 71 -9.37 -19.18 -7.04
C PHE A 71 -7.98 -18.57 -7.34
N ALA A 72 -7.00 -19.47 -7.43
CA ALA A 72 -5.56 -19.28 -7.63
C ALA A 72 -5.13 -18.81 -9.05
N GLY A 73 -5.95 -18.01 -9.73
CA GLY A 73 -5.74 -17.68 -11.14
C GLY A 73 -5.31 -16.25 -11.39
N PHE A 74 -6.27 -15.33 -11.46
CA PHE A 74 -6.07 -14.01 -12.06
C PHE A 74 -7.16 -13.05 -11.57
N ARG A 75 -7.24 -12.77 -10.27
CA ARG A 75 -8.21 -11.79 -9.74
C ARG A 75 -7.52 -10.53 -9.22
N PRO A 76 -8.15 -9.37 -9.44
CA PRO A 76 -7.59 -8.08 -9.07
C PRO A 76 -7.43 -7.99 -7.55
N GLN A 77 -6.27 -7.49 -7.16
CA GLN A 77 -5.94 -7.12 -5.80
C GLN A 77 -6.51 -5.72 -5.57
N ARG A 78 -7.11 -5.51 -4.39
CA ARG A 78 -7.53 -4.18 -3.97
C ARG A 78 -6.52 -3.60 -3.02
N LEU A 79 -6.13 -2.35 -3.26
CA LEU A 79 -5.27 -1.57 -2.41
C LEU A 79 -6.03 -0.31 -1.98
N ARG A 80 -6.29 -0.17 -0.69
CA ARG A 80 -6.93 1.00 -0.10
C ARG A 80 -5.90 1.77 0.73
N VAL A 81 -5.97 3.08 0.65
CA VAL A 81 -5.12 3.99 1.43
C VAL A 81 -6.04 4.88 2.26
N LEU A 82 -5.85 4.83 3.57
CA LEU A 82 -6.53 5.67 4.54
C LEU A 82 -5.52 6.60 5.20
N VAL A 83 -5.91 7.84 5.42
CA VAL A 83 -5.15 8.87 6.14
C VAL A 83 -5.99 9.29 7.33
N ASP A 84 -5.45 9.14 8.54
CA ASP A 84 -6.14 9.40 9.80
C ASP A 84 -7.53 8.73 9.87
N GLY A 85 -7.63 7.51 9.34
CA GLY A 85 -8.88 6.74 9.28
C GLY A 85 -9.83 7.10 8.12
N VAL A 86 -9.52 8.12 7.31
CA VAL A 86 -10.32 8.51 6.15
C VAL A 86 -9.75 7.90 4.87
N GLN A 87 -10.57 7.18 4.10
CA GLN A 87 -10.14 6.68 2.79
C GLN A 87 -9.88 7.84 1.82
N VAL A 88 -8.64 7.92 1.33
CA VAL A 88 -8.21 8.96 0.37
C VAL A 88 -7.94 8.40 -1.03
N ALA A 89 -7.64 7.10 -1.13
CA ALA A 89 -7.42 6.45 -2.40
C ALA A 89 -7.79 4.97 -2.35
N GLU A 90 -8.25 4.45 -3.48
CA GLU A 90 -8.48 3.04 -3.69
C GLU A 90 -8.10 2.69 -5.12
N GLN A 91 -7.37 1.58 -5.28
CA GLN A 91 -7.04 1.05 -6.59
C GLN A 91 -7.25 -0.46 -6.61
N GLU A 92 -7.94 -0.91 -7.64
CA GLU A 92 -8.15 -2.32 -7.95
C GLU A 92 -7.35 -2.66 -9.22
N GLY A 93 -6.52 -3.71 -9.17
CA GLY A 93 -5.65 -4.07 -10.29
C GLY A 93 -5.12 -5.49 -10.20
N MET A 94 -4.81 -6.09 -11.35
CA MET A 94 -4.33 -7.48 -11.45
C MET A 94 -2.84 -7.59 -11.09
#